data_AF-A0A6A3EDX0-F1
#
_entry.id   AF-A0A6A3EDX0-F1
#
_cell.length_a   1.000
_cell.length_b   1.000
_cell.length_c   1.000
_cell.angle_alpha   90.00
_cell.angle_beta   90.00
_cell.angle_gamma   90.00
#
_symmetry.space_group_name_H-M   'P 1'
#
loop_
_entity.id
_entity.type
_entity.pdbx_description
1 polymer ?
#
loop_
_entity_poly.entity_id
_entity_poly.type
_entity_poly.pdbx_seq_one_letter_code
_entity_poly.pdbx_strand_id
1 'polypeptide(L)'
;MDSTLPFQPFPGQSAKCRATKKRRQNSKDDKLHFLTQNRDGLQNRKPRLRTAHKLRMMKVLVAAMEYQLQDLQSKWVEQIPDPHTRVTAQRCALEKYGAKQSEIARRELQEMFQQHQFLLASLQTSVLRNSLHSIGTDMLKELHFDTRLGREPEEREWVLNEHNRRSIATVPSIVEKFSQMAIDKALTKHQINSPSCMTIDAPS
;
A
#
# COMPACT_ATOMS: atom_id res chain seq x y z
N MET A 1 -20.47 34.59 39.63
CA MET A 1 -20.05 33.21 39.34
C MET A 1 -18.86 33.26 38.39
N ASP A 2 -17.93 34.19 38.58
CA ASP A 2 -16.61 33.98 39.22
C ASP A 2 -16.18 32.54 39.50
N SER A 3 -15.12 32.12 38.80
CA SER A 3 -14.11 31.17 39.26
C SER A 3 -12.83 31.39 38.46
N THR A 4 -12.19 32.52 38.77
CA THR A 4 -10.77 32.79 38.54
C THR A 4 -9.99 32.05 39.64
N LEU A 5 -9.08 31.15 39.26
CA LEU A 5 -7.97 30.80 40.14
C LEU A 5 -6.64 30.92 39.38
N PRO A 6 -5.66 31.63 39.98
CA PRO A 6 -4.38 31.94 39.36
C PRO A 6 -3.36 30.83 39.65
N PHE A 7 -2.40 30.64 38.75
CA PHE A 7 -1.15 29.97 39.11
C PHE A 7 0.00 30.89 38.73
N GLN A 8 0.50 31.60 39.74
CA GLN A 8 1.76 32.33 39.67
C GLN A 8 2.94 31.41 40.07
N PRO A 9 4.16 31.74 39.59
CA PRO A 9 5.38 30.93 39.68
C PRO A 9 6.13 31.21 41.00
N PHE A 10 7.19 30.45 41.31
CA PHE A 10 8.43 30.82 42.05
C PHE A 10 9.16 29.52 42.51
N PRO A 11 10.44 29.54 42.95
CA PRO A 11 11.60 30.32 42.50
C PRO A 11 12.82 29.41 42.25
N GLY A 12 13.88 29.98 41.65
CA GLY A 12 15.17 29.32 41.55
C GLY A 12 15.85 29.11 42.92
N GLN A 13 16.67 28.07 43.01
CA GLN A 13 17.78 28.02 43.96
C GLN A 13 18.91 27.16 43.40
N SER A 14 20.05 27.83 43.26
CA SER A 14 21.35 27.24 42.99
C SER A 14 21.79 26.36 44.16
N ALA A 15 22.28 25.16 43.88
CA ALA A 15 23.11 24.41 44.82
C ALA A 15 24.37 23.93 44.09
N LYS A 16 25.44 24.71 44.24
CA LYS A 16 26.82 24.25 44.04
C LYS A 16 27.12 23.20 45.10
N CYS A 17 27.36 21.95 44.70
CA CYS A 17 28.08 20.98 45.53
C CYS A 17 29.44 20.71 44.89
N ARG A 18 30.47 21.25 45.56
CA ARG A 18 31.89 21.09 45.25
C ARG A 18 32.46 20.08 46.25
N ALA A 19 33.01 18.96 45.79
CA ALA A 19 33.94 18.06 46.51
C ALA A 19 34.19 16.82 45.64
N THR A 20 35.34 16.16 45.53
CA THR A 20 36.72 16.37 45.97
C THR A 20 37.57 15.38 45.17
N LYS A 21 38.62 15.89 44.53
CA LYS A 21 39.95 15.29 44.31
C LYS A 21 40.10 13.75 44.51
N LYS A 22 40.35 13.00 43.42
CA LYS A 22 41.39 11.95 43.43
C LYS A 22 41.99 11.72 42.03
N ARG A 23 43.13 12.37 41.81
CA ARG A 23 44.11 12.12 40.75
C ARG A 23 44.75 10.75 41.01
N ARG A 24 44.86 9.90 39.99
CA ARG A 24 45.80 8.77 39.96
C ARG A 24 46.46 8.74 38.59
N GLN A 25 47.79 8.78 38.60
CA GLN A 25 48.64 8.71 37.41
C GLN A 25 49.86 7.84 37.75
N ASN A 26 50.14 6.89 36.85
CA ASN A 26 51.35 6.05 36.64
C ASN A 26 51.69 5.02 37.74
N SER A 27 52.33 3.86 37.49
CA SER A 27 53.35 3.44 36.51
C SER A 27 53.35 1.90 36.33
N LYS A 28 53.94 1.40 35.23
CA LYS A 28 54.29 -0.01 34.90
C LYS A 28 55.48 -0.51 35.77
N ASP A 29 55.89 -1.79 35.94
CA ASP A 29 55.87 -3.05 35.14
C ASP A 29 55.99 -4.32 36.06
N ASP A 30 55.65 -5.49 35.48
CA ASP A 30 56.13 -6.89 35.67
C ASP A 30 56.05 -7.66 37.01
N LYS A 31 55.32 -8.80 37.04
CA LYS A 31 55.80 -10.15 36.62
C LYS A 31 54.93 -11.34 37.15
N LEU A 32 54.38 -12.15 36.20
CA LEU A 32 53.97 -13.59 36.22
C LEU A 32 53.08 -14.15 37.38
N HIS A 33 52.12 -15.10 37.27
CA HIS A 33 51.36 -15.91 36.29
C HIS A 33 50.61 -16.93 37.22
N PHE A 34 49.33 -17.33 37.13
CA PHE A 34 48.70 -18.30 36.22
C PHE A 34 47.32 -18.72 36.83
N LEU A 35 46.36 -19.03 35.95
CA LEU A 35 45.14 -19.86 36.13
C LEU A 35 44.02 -19.22 36.98
N THR A 36 42.80 -18.98 36.49
CA THR A 36 41.91 -19.94 35.83
C THR A 36 40.82 -19.19 35.05
N GLN A 37 40.79 -19.45 33.74
CA GLN A 37 39.59 -19.84 32.99
C GLN A 37 38.25 -19.19 33.41
N ASN A 38 37.76 -18.24 32.63
CA ASN A 38 36.46 -18.42 31.98
C ASN A 38 36.41 -17.66 30.66
N ARG A 39 36.24 -18.47 29.63
CA ARG A 39 36.01 -18.13 28.24
C ARG A 39 34.57 -17.67 28.06
N ASP A 40 34.39 -16.91 26.99
CA ASP A 40 33.18 -16.83 26.18
C ASP A 40 32.04 -15.91 26.63
N GLY A 41 31.67 -15.04 25.69
CA GLY A 41 30.26 -14.80 25.44
C GLY A 41 29.72 -13.42 25.76
N LEU A 42 30.29 -12.35 25.20
CA LEU A 42 29.43 -11.25 24.72
C LEU A 42 30.06 -10.44 23.57
N GLN A 43 30.50 -11.15 22.53
CA GLN A 43 30.43 -10.59 21.19
C GLN A 43 28.96 -10.46 20.79
N ASN A 44 28.34 -9.33 21.13
CA ASN A 44 27.15 -8.83 20.43
C ASN A 44 26.90 -7.35 20.79
N ARG A 45 27.77 -6.46 20.31
CA ARG A 45 27.59 -5.00 20.44
C ARG A 45 27.56 -4.27 19.09
N LYS A 46 26.77 -4.74 18.12
CA LYS A 46 26.12 -3.89 17.08
C LYS A 46 24.77 -4.51 16.74
N PRO A 47 23.63 -3.80 16.92
CA PRO A 47 23.32 -2.60 16.13
C PRO A 47 22.78 -1.40 16.94
N ARG A 48 23.14 -1.24 18.22
CA ARG A 48 22.79 -0.01 18.97
C ARG A 48 23.30 1.27 18.30
N LEU A 49 24.42 1.18 17.57
CA LEU A 49 24.98 2.29 16.81
C LEU A 49 24.07 2.78 15.68
N ARG A 50 23.28 1.91 15.01
CA ARG A 50 22.43 2.32 13.88
C ARG A 50 21.22 3.13 14.35
N THR A 51 20.55 2.66 15.39
CA THR A 51 19.42 3.38 16.01
C THR A 51 19.90 4.64 16.73
N ALA A 52 21.02 4.58 17.47
CA ALA A 52 21.58 5.77 18.13
C ALA A 52 22.18 6.79 17.15
N HIS A 53 22.69 6.34 16.00
CA HIS A 53 23.14 7.23 14.93
C HIS A 53 21.93 7.87 14.23
N LYS A 54 20.88 7.11 13.91
CA LYS A 54 19.61 7.66 13.42
C LYS A 54 19.02 8.68 14.39
N LEU A 55 19.03 8.40 15.69
CA LEU A 55 18.59 9.34 16.71
C LEU A 55 19.45 10.61 16.75
N ARG A 56 20.78 10.47 16.64
CA ARG A 56 21.68 11.63 16.54
C ARG A 56 21.42 12.46 15.29
N MET A 57 21.23 11.81 14.14
CA MET A 57 20.89 12.50 12.89
C MET A 57 19.54 13.19 12.98
N MET A 58 18.52 12.54 13.53
CA MET A 58 17.21 13.16 13.75
C MET A 58 17.32 14.36 14.68
N LYS A 59 18.09 14.29 15.76
CA LYS A 59 18.34 15.43 16.66
C LYS A 59 19.03 16.59 15.93
N VAL A 60 20.01 16.30 15.08
CA VAL A 60 20.67 17.33 14.25
C VAL A 60 19.69 17.96 13.26
N LEU A 61 18.85 17.15 12.62
CA LEU A 61 17.84 17.64 11.68
C LEU A 61 16.77 18.48 12.37
N VAL A 62 16.31 18.06 13.55
CA VAL A 62 15.38 18.83 14.39
C VAL A 62 16.02 20.17 14.79
N ALA A 63 17.26 20.17 15.27
CA ALA A 63 17.96 21.40 15.63
C ALA A 63 18.13 22.36 14.42
N ALA A 64 18.40 21.82 13.23
CA ALA A 64 18.47 22.63 12.01
C ALA A 64 17.10 23.20 11.61
N MET A 65 16.02 22.43 11.77
CA MET A 65 14.66 22.90 11.54
C MET A 65 14.23 23.96 12.56
N GLU A 66 14.60 23.80 13.83
CA GLU A 66 14.36 24.79 14.88
C GLU A 66 15.08 26.11 14.57
N TYR A 67 16.33 26.05 14.12
CA TYR A 67 17.07 27.23 13.67
C TYR A 67 16.35 27.94 12.51
N GLN A 68 15.88 27.19 11.51
CA GLN A 68 15.13 27.76 10.39
C GLN A 68 13.78 28.36 10.82
N LEU A 69 13.09 27.74 11.78
CA LEU A 69 11.85 28.29 12.34
C LEU A 69 12.11 29.61 13.07
N GLN A 70 13.21 29.70 13.81
CA GLN A 70 13.59 30.91 14.53
C GLN A 70 14.01 32.04 13.57
N ASP A 71 14.75 31.72 12.52
CA ASP A 71 15.09 32.66 11.44
C ASP A 71 13.83 33.15 10.72
N LEU A 72 12.91 32.24 10.38
CA LEU A 72 11.63 32.58 9.79
C LEU A 72 10.82 33.48 10.73
N GLN A 73 10.71 33.12 12.01
CA GLN A 73 10.01 33.95 13.00
C GLN A 73 10.59 35.37 13.07
N SER A 74 11.91 35.51 13.01
CA SER A 74 12.59 36.80 12.98
C SER A 74 12.19 37.61 11.73
N LYS A 75 12.19 36.99 10.55
CA LYS A 75 11.73 37.60 9.28
C LYS A 75 10.26 38.03 9.33
N TRP A 76 9.41 37.23 9.96
CA TRP A 76 7.98 37.57 10.12
C TRP A 76 7.76 38.76 11.06
N VAL A 77 8.58 38.90 12.09
CA VAL A 77 8.55 40.07 12.99
C VAL A 77 9.01 41.33 12.26
N GLU A 78 10.00 41.21 11.39
CA GLU A 78 10.53 42.32 10.58
C GLU A 78 9.55 42.76 9.48
N GLN A 79 8.90 41.82 8.78
CA GLN A 79 7.99 42.12 7.67
C GLN A 79 6.57 42.49 8.10
N ILE A 80 6.08 41.93 9.22
CA ILE A 80 4.74 42.22 9.75
C ILE A 80 4.90 42.69 11.20
N PRO A 81 5.03 44.01 11.41
CA PRO A 81 5.19 44.59 12.74
C PRO A 81 3.95 44.39 13.61
N ASP A 82 2.75 44.43 13.00
CA ASP A 82 1.49 44.26 13.72
C ASP A 82 1.32 42.82 14.25
N PRO A 83 1.24 42.62 15.58
CA PRO A 83 1.16 41.29 16.17
C PRO A 83 -0.13 40.55 15.81
N HIS A 84 -1.26 41.23 15.67
CA HIS A 84 -2.55 40.57 15.38
C HIS A 84 -2.57 40.00 13.95
N THR A 85 -2.14 40.81 12.97
CA THR A 85 -2.02 40.38 11.58
C THR A 85 -1.01 39.24 11.44
N ARG A 86 0.09 39.28 12.20
CA ARG A 86 1.11 38.21 12.18
C ARG A 86 0.57 36.87 12.65
N VAL A 87 -0.13 36.82 13.79
CA VAL A 87 -0.72 35.57 14.30
C VAL A 87 -1.74 34.99 13.32
N THR A 88 -2.58 35.85 12.74
CA THR A 88 -3.58 35.46 11.75
C THR A 88 -2.92 34.89 10.49
N ALA A 89 -1.88 35.56 9.97
CA ALA A 89 -1.16 35.13 8.79
C ALA A 89 -0.35 33.84 9.02
N GLN A 90 0.23 33.65 10.21
CA GLN A 90 0.87 32.39 10.61
C GLN A 90 -0.13 31.23 10.65
N ARG A 91 -1.30 31.45 11.26
CA ARG A 91 -2.38 30.45 11.28
C ARG A 91 -2.82 30.08 9.87
N CYS A 92 -3.08 31.07 9.02
CA CYS A 92 -3.43 30.85 7.61
C CYS A 92 -2.33 30.10 6.85
N ALA A 93 -1.06 30.38 7.11
CA ALA A 93 0.06 29.67 6.47
C ALA A 93 0.10 28.18 6.87
N LEU A 94 -0.13 27.88 8.15
CA LEU A 94 -0.22 26.50 8.64
C LEU A 94 -1.42 25.75 8.06
N GLU A 95 -2.59 26.39 8.03
CA GLU A 95 -3.81 25.82 7.44
C GLU A 95 -3.61 25.56 5.93
N LYS A 96 -3.01 26.50 5.19
CA LYS A 96 -2.65 26.31 3.78
C LYS A 96 -1.68 25.16 3.56
N TYR A 97 -0.69 25.00 4.45
CA TYR A 97 0.24 23.88 4.38
C TYR A 97 -0.48 22.55 4.61
N GLY A 98 -1.35 22.46 5.62
CA GLY A 98 -2.18 21.28 5.88
C GLY A 98 -3.07 20.93 4.69
N ALA A 99 -3.76 21.93 4.12
CA ALA A 99 -4.56 21.76 2.91
C ALA A 99 -3.74 21.24 1.73
N LYS A 100 -2.55 21.82 1.49
CA LYS A 100 -1.63 21.38 0.44
C LYS A 100 -1.19 19.93 0.62
N GLN A 101 -0.85 19.51 1.84
CA GLN A 101 -0.49 18.12 2.12
C GLN A 101 -1.65 17.16 1.82
N SER A 102 -2.87 17.51 2.23
CA SER A 102 -4.06 16.70 1.93
C SER A 102 -4.35 16.63 0.44
N GLU A 103 -4.10 17.71 -0.30
CA GLU A 103 -4.36 17.80 -1.73
C GLU A 103 -3.33 17.01 -2.56
N ILE A 104 -2.08 16.93 -2.10
CA ILE A 104 -1.05 16.05 -2.66
C ILE A 104 -1.47 14.59 -2.48
N ALA A 105 -1.77 14.17 -1.25
CA ALA A 105 -2.20 12.80 -0.98
C ALA A 105 -3.45 12.42 -1.80
N ARG A 106 -4.43 13.33 -1.90
CA ARG A 106 -5.63 13.14 -2.72
C ARG A 106 -5.29 12.93 -4.19
N ARG A 107 -4.34 13.70 -4.75
CA ARG A 107 -3.90 13.54 -6.15
C ARG A 107 -3.25 12.19 -6.38
N GLU A 108 -2.35 11.76 -5.50
CA GLU A 108 -1.71 10.44 -5.59
C GLU A 108 -2.75 9.30 -5.55
N LEU A 109 -3.69 9.37 -4.61
CA LEU A 109 -4.81 8.41 -4.51
C LEU A 109 -5.67 8.39 -5.78
N GLN A 110 -5.94 9.56 -6.36
CA GLN A 110 -6.72 9.69 -7.59
C GLN A 110 -5.99 9.07 -8.79
N GLU A 111 -4.68 9.29 -8.93
CA GLU A 111 -3.87 8.68 -9.99
C GLU A 111 -3.88 7.16 -9.87
N MET A 112 -3.66 6.63 -8.66
CA MET A 112 -3.73 5.19 -8.41
C MET A 112 -5.13 4.64 -8.73
N PHE A 113 -6.19 5.32 -8.32
CA PHE A 113 -7.56 4.88 -8.61
C PHE A 113 -7.82 4.81 -10.13
N GLN A 114 -7.38 5.83 -10.89
CA GLN A 114 -7.51 5.84 -12.35
C GLN A 114 -6.75 4.69 -13.01
N GLN A 115 -5.53 4.38 -12.54
CA GLN A 115 -4.76 3.24 -13.01
C GLN A 115 -5.49 1.91 -12.76
N HIS A 116 -6.08 1.73 -11.57
CA HIS A 116 -6.86 0.54 -11.25
C HIS A 116 -8.11 0.41 -12.12
N GLN A 117 -8.82 1.52 -12.37
CA GLN A 117 -9.99 1.52 -13.26
C GLN A 117 -9.61 1.12 -14.68
N PHE A 118 -8.50 1.65 -15.21
CA PHE A 118 -8.00 1.28 -16.53
C PHE A 118 -7.60 -0.21 -16.59
N LEU A 119 -6.91 -0.72 -15.58
CA LEU A 119 -6.55 -2.12 -15.49
C LEU A 119 -7.79 -3.02 -15.43
N LEU A 120 -8.79 -2.67 -14.61
CA LEU A 120 -10.03 -3.41 -14.50
C LEU A 120 -10.79 -3.44 -15.84
N ALA A 121 -10.93 -2.29 -16.50
CA ALA A 121 -11.56 -2.20 -17.81
C ALA A 121 -10.81 -3.03 -18.86
N SER A 122 -9.47 -3.02 -18.82
CA SER A 122 -8.63 -3.84 -19.71
C SER A 122 -8.83 -5.34 -19.45
N LEU A 123 -8.88 -5.76 -18.19
CA LEU A 123 -9.14 -7.14 -17.81
C LEU A 123 -10.55 -7.57 -18.22
N GLN A 124 -11.56 -6.77 -17.94
CA GLN A 124 -12.94 -7.04 -18.37
C GLN A 124 -13.04 -7.19 -19.88
N THR A 125 -12.40 -6.30 -20.64
CA THR A 125 -12.35 -6.37 -22.10
C THR A 125 -11.63 -7.65 -22.58
N SER A 126 -10.52 -8.01 -21.97
CA SER A 126 -9.75 -9.22 -22.30
C SER A 126 -10.54 -10.50 -21.98
N VAL A 127 -11.17 -10.57 -20.81
CA VAL A 127 -12.01 -11.71 -20.40
C VAL A 127 -13.18 -11.89 -21.36
N LEU A 128 -13.86 -10.80 -21.72
CA LEU A 128 -14.97 -10.85 -22.68
C LEU A 128 -14.49 -11.27 -24.07
N ARG A 129 -13.41 -10.67 -24.60
CA ARG A 129 -12.89 -11.04 -25.92
C ARG A 129 -12.40 -12.49 -25.99
N ASN A 130 -11.66 -12.95 -24.98
CA ASN A 130 -11.11 -14.31 -24.97
C ASN A 130 -12.20 -15.37 -24.79
N SER A 131 -13.20 -15.10 -23.95
CA SER A 131 -14.35 -16.01 -23.80
C SER A 131 -15.19 -16.06 -25.06
N LEU A 132 -15.47 -14.92 -25.71
CA LEU A 132 -16.20 -14.87 -26.96
C LEU A 132 -15.43 -15.53 -28.12
N HIS A 133 -14.11 -15.37 -28.22
CA HIS A 133 -13.34 -16.04 -29.27
C HIS A 133 -13.26 -17.55 -29.09
N SER A 134 -13.11 -18.06 -27.86
CA SER A 134 -13.08 -19.51 -27.61
C SER A 134 -14.46 -20.15 -27.79
N ILE A 135 -15.53 -19.47 -27.37
CA ILE A 135 -16.90 -19.99 -27.44
C ILE A 135 -17.48 -19.83 -28.85
N GLY A 136 -17.16 -18.74 -29.54
CA GLY A 136 -17.72 -18.42 -30.85
C GLY A 136 -17.38 -19.47 -31.92
N THR A 137 -16.16 -20.00 -31.91
CA THR A 137 -15.77 -21.08 -32.84
C THR A 137 -16.52 -22.39 -32.56
N ASP A 138 -16.82 -22.69 -31.30
CA ASP A 138 -17.52 -23.92 -30.93
C ASP A 138 -19.03 -23.78 -31.12
N MET A 139 -19.58 -22.59 -30.87
CA MET A 139 -20.97 -22.24 -31.18
C MET A 139 -21.23 -22.30 -32.70
N LEU A 140 -20.28 -21.80 -33.51
CA LEU A 140 -20.37 -21.87 -34.96
C LEU A 140 -20.34 -23.32 -35.47
N LYS A 141 -19.55 -24.20 -34.85
CA LYS A 141 -19.54 -25.63 -35.18
C LYS A 141 -20.88 -26.31 -34.85
N GLU A 142 -21.49 -25.98 -33.72
CA GLU A 142 -22.82 -26.51 -33.34
C GLU A 142 -23.94 -26.00 -34.26
N LEU A 143 -23.76 -24.81 -34.85
CA LEU A 143 -24.67 -24.27 -35.87
C LEU A 143 -24.42 -24.84 -37.27
N HIS A 144 -23.33 -25.58 -37.47
CA HIS A 144 -23.02 -26.20 -38.75
C HIS A 144 -23.70 -27.57 -38.83
N PHE A 145 -24.86 -27.62 -39.49
CA PHE A 145 -25.45 -28.87 -39.92
C PHE A 145 -24.81 -29.22 -41.25
N ASP A 146 -24.14 -30.37 -41.38
CA ASP A 146 -23.43 -30.82 -42.61
C ASP A 146 -24.34 -30.88 -43.84
N THR A 147 -24.65 -29.71 -44.39
CA THR A 147 -25.73 -29.52 -45.34
C THR A 147 -25.18 -29.70 -46.74
N ARG A 148 -25.66 -30.75 -47.39
CA ARG A 148 -25.29 -31.07 -48.77
C ARG A 148 -26.27 -30.40 -49.70
N LEU A 149 -25.79 -29.42 -50.47
CA LEU A 149 -26.60 -28.72 -51.45
C LEU A 149 -26.84 -29.62 -52.67
N GLY A 150 -28.09 -29.69 -53.12
CA GLY A 150 -28.48 -30.38 -54.34
C GLY A 150 -27.97 -29.70 -55.61
N ARG A 151 -27.92 -30.46 -56.71
CA ARG A 151 -27.49 -29.95 -58.03
C ARG A 151 -28.58 -29.08 -58.66
N GLU A 152 -29.85 -29.41 -58.45
CA GLU A 152 -30.99 -28.66 -58.98
C GLU A 152 -31.30 -27.40 -58.14
N PRO A 153 -31.77 -26.32 -58.77
CA PRO A 153 -32.03 -25.05 -58.09
C PRO A 153 -33.16 -25.14 -57.06
N GLU A 154 -34.22 -25.89 -57.35
CA GLU A 154 -35.38 -26.06 -56.48
C GLU A 154 -35.04 -26.88 -55.23
N GLU A 155 -34.30 -27.98 -55.40
CA GLU A 155 -33.79 -28.79 -54.29
C GLU A 155 -32.86 -27.99 -53.39
N ARG A 156 -32.00 -27.15 -53.98
CA ARG A 156 -31.08 -26.28 -53.25
C ARG A 156 -31.82 -25.26 -52.41
N GLU A 157 -32.83 -24.60 -52.97
CA GLU A 157 -33.66 -23.64 -52.26
C GLU A 157 -34.38 -24.29 -51.08
N TRP A 158 -34.97 -25.46 -51.28
CA TRP A 158 -35.64 -26.21 -50.21
C TRP A 158 -34.66 -26.61 -49.08
N VAL A 159 -33.49 -27.16 -49.43
CA VAL A 159 -32.45 -27.55 -48.45
C VAL A 159 -31.95 -26.34 -47.67
N LEU A 160 -31.76 -25.19 -48.32
CA LEU A 160 -31.32 -23.95 -47.66
C LEU A 160 -32.38 -23.41 -46.70
N ASN A 161 -33.65 -23.41 -47.11
CA ASN A 161 -34.76 -22.97 -46.25
C ASN A 161 -34.90 -23.88 -45.02
N GLU A 162 -34.79 -25.19 -45.20
CA GLU A 162 -34.86 -26.15 -44.10
C GLU A 162 -33.64 -26.05 -43.18
N HIS A 163 -32.44 -25.82 -43.71
CA HIS A 163 -31.24 -25.52 -42.92
C HIS A 163 -31.42 -24.25 -42.09
N ASN A 164 -31.91 -23.16 -42.68
CA ASN A 164 -32.16 -21.90 -41.99
C ASN A 164 -33.22 -22.05 -40.89
N ARG A 165 -34.29 -22.79 -41.17
CA ARG A 165 -35.32 -23.09 -40.17
C ARG A 165 -34.74 -23.85 -38.98
N ARG A 166 -33.90 -24.86 -39.24
CA ARG A 166 -33.23 -25.65 -38.19
C ARG A 166 -32.24 -24.80 -37.40
N SER A 167 -31.41 -24.00 -38.07
CA SER A 167 -30.42 -23.17 -37.41
C SER A 167 -31.06 -22.15 -36.48
N ILE A 168 -32.12 -21.46 -36.92
CA ILE A 168 -32.86 -20.52 -36.06
C ILE A 168 -33.49 -21.25 -34.87
N ALA A 169 -34.05 -22.44 -35.08
CA ALA A 169 -34.69 -23.22 -34.03
C ALA A 169 -33.70 -23.74 -32.96
N THR A 170 -32.44 -24.00 -33.33
CA THR A 170 -31.43 -24.52 -32.39
C THR A 170 -30.65 -23.45 -31.65
N VAL A 171 -30.64 -22.20 -32.15
CA VAL A 171 -29.93 -21.06 -31.51
C VAL A 171 -30.24 -20.94 -30.01
N PRO A 172 -31.51 -20.96 -29.53
CA PRO A 172 -31.79 -20.82 -28.11
C PRO A 172 -31.13 -21.91 -27.25
N SER A 173 -31.20 -23.18 -27.69
CA SER A 173 -30.60 -24.31 -26.97
C SER A 173 -29.07 -24.26 -26.97
N ILE A 174 -28.46 -23.82 -28.08
CA ILE A 174 -27.02 -23.63 -28.18
C ILE A 174 -26.58 -22.51 -27.23
N VAL A 175 -27.28 -21.36 -27.23
CA VAL A 175 -26.98 -20.25 -26.31
C VAL A 175 -27.08 -20.71 -24.86
N GLU A 176 -28.13 -21.42 -24.49
CA GLU A 176 -28.32 -21.97 -23.13
C GLU A 176 -27.15 -22.90 -22.73
N LYS A 177 -26.76 -23.84 -23.60
CA LYS A 177 -25.62 -24.76 -23.38
C LYS A 177 -24.32 -24.00 -23.12
N PHE A 178 -24.01 -22.99 -23.92
CA PHE A 178 -22.76 -22.23 -23.78
C PHE A 178 -22.79 -21.26 -22.59
N SER A 179 -23.95 -20.67 -22.26
CA SER A 179 -24.14 -19.88 -21.04
C SER A 179 -23.94 -20.72 -19.78
N GLN A 180 -24.52 -21.91 -19.72
CA GLN A 180 -24.34 -22.82 -18.58
C GLN A 180 -22.89 -23.27 -18.44
N MET A 181 -22.24 -23.64 -19.56
CA MET A 181 -20.82 -24.01 -19.53
C MET A 181 -19.91 -22.87 -19.07
N ALA A 182 -20.24 -21.61 -19.38
CA ALA A 182 -19.51 -20.45 -18.88
C ALA A 182 -19.67 -20.26 -17.36
N ILE A 183 -20.89 -20.46 -16.85
CA ILE A 183 -21.20 -20.41 -15.41
C ILE A 183 -20.45 -21.53 -14.68
N ASP A 184 -20.49 -22.77 -15.18
CA ASP A 184 -19.82 -23.92 -14.56
C ASP A 184 -18.30 -23.75 -14.53
N LYS A 185 -17.71 -23.21 -15.62
CA LYS A 185 -16.28 -22.86 -15.68
C LYS A 185 -15.89 -21.76 -14.68
N ALA A 186 -16.79 -20.81 -14.41
CA ALA A 186 -16.55 -19.79 -13.40
C ALA A 186 -16.60 -20.39 -11.97
N LEU A 187 -17.59 -21.24 -11.69
CA LEU A 187 -17.76 -21.90 -10.39
C LEU A 187 -16.59 -22.86 -10.04
N THR A 188 -16.15 -23.67 -11.00
CA THR A 188 -15.03 -24.61 -10.80
C THR A 188 -13.69 -23.91 -10.54
N LYS A 189 -13.42 -22.77 -11.20
CA LYS A 189 -12.23 -21.94 -10.92
C LYS A 189 -12.23 -21.35 -9.52
N HIS A 190 -13.40 -21.06 -8.94
CA HIS A 190 -13.51 -20.56 -7.55
C HIS A 190 -13.21 -21.65 -6.50
N GLN A 191 -13.53 -22.92 -6.78
CA GLN A 191 -13.25 -24.04 -5.86
C GLN A 191 -11.77 -24.41 -5.83
N ILE A 192 -11.05 -24.31 -6.96
CA ILE A 192 -9.61 -24.62 -7.04
C ILE A 192 -8.74 -23.57 -6.31
N ASN A 193 -9.21 -22.32 -6.21
CA ASN A 193 -8.50 -21.23 -5.54
C ASN A 193 -8.91 -21.02 -4.07
N SER A 194 -9.77 -21.88 -3.52
CA SER A 194 -10.04 -21.93 -2.08
C SER A 194 -9.00 -22.85 -1.43
N PRO A 195 -8.16 -22.38 -0.47
CA PRO A 195 -7.26 -23.27 0.23
C PRO A 195 -8.11 -24.15 1.15
N SER A 196 -8.46 -25.34 0.66
CA SER A 196 -9.16 -26.33 1.45
C SER A 196 -8.20 -26.78 2.56
N CYS A 197 -8.44 -26.22 3.74
CA CYS A 197 -8.18 -26.71 5.07
C CYS A 197 -7.46 -28.07 5.11
N MET A 198 -6.16 -28.07 5.47
CA MET A 198 -5.46 -29.28 5.86
C MET A 198 -6.14 -29.88 7.09
N THR A 199 -6.73 -31.07 6.94
CA THR A 199 -6.99 -31.98 8.06
C THR A 199 -5.65 -32.56 8.50
N ILE A 200 -5.21 -32.17 9.70
CA ILE A 200 -4.09 -32.78 10.41
C ILE A 200 -4.67 -34.00 11.13
N ASP A 201 -4.38 -35.20 10.62
CA ASP A 201 -4.56 -36.43 11.38
C ASP A 201 -3.46 -36.52 12.45
N ALA A 202 -3.87 -36.66 13.71
CA ALA A 202 -3.00 -36.85 14.86
C ALA A 202 -2.54 -38.31 14.94
N PRO A 203 -1.28 -38.59 15.33
CA PRO A 203 -0.79 -39.96 15.45
C PRO A 203 -1.26 -40.56 16.78
N SER A 204 -1.63 -41.85 16.74
CA SER A 204 -1.67 -42.74 17.92
C SER A 204 -0.33 -43.42 18.10
#